data_AF-A0A8J3FYT9-F1
#
_entry.id   AF-A0A8J3FYT9-F1
#
_cell.length_a   1.000
_cell.length_b   1.000
_cell.length_c   1.000
_cell.angle_alpha   90.00
_cell.angle_beta   90.00
_cell.angle_gamma   90.00
#
_symmetry.space_group_name_H-M   'P 1'
#
loop_
_entity.id
_entity.type
_entity.pdbx_description
1 polymer ?
#
loop_
_entity_poly.entity_id
_entity_poly.type
_entity_poly.pdbx_seq_one_letter_code
_entity_poly.pdbx_strand_id
1 'polypeptide(L)'
;MPESRSWQSLAALLQQNHCLTDKQADDLAQLNAPNSPTWLTAWLNLPDNPFTTQTLAHWFADKTGIPRAQAHELNNPPQANGQLKQAVDKLNAPEGIICLSEQPARLGIVDASNPVTLQRLKFLINQPFEWRIISLTEYHAQHPSDSTNISNQRFNSPLQPEANSLISPLSESDANSGNNNAPMVRYIHELMSQMIRQRASDLHFEPFATHYRIRARIDGVLHEIDQPDVALKEQIAVRLKVMAQLDIAEKRLPQDGRIKLQFSHDESIDCRVSSMPTLFGEKIVVRFLNNQDTDLNISHLGYEPEQRAALETALAHPHGLILMTGPTGSGKTVSLYACLNQLNQEHVNISSVEDPVEIFLSGINQVSINEKAGIDFATVLRAFLRQDPDILMVGEIRDLETADIALKAAQTGHLVFSTLHTNDAPLALARLSQMGVTPYNIASAVSLITAQRLVRKLCSCKNPVHIDPALLMSAGFAADTAKQSDWQAYAPTGCPQCHHTGFLGRIGVFQVLPISSAMQTLIANNANAQDLRNQASNEGILTLRQAGLLKVQSGLCTLDEIMAATL
;
A
#
# COMPACT_ATOMS: atom_id res chain seq x y z
N MET A 1 -29.00 13.95 4.97
CA MET A 1 -29.22 12.49 4.82
C MET A 1 -28.41 11.81 5.91
N PRO A 2 -28.97 10.87 6.69
CA PRO A 2 -28.23 10.20 7.75
C PRO A 2 -27.46 8.98 7.22
N GLU A 3 -26.15 9.17 7.09
CA GLU A 3 -25.06 8.29 7.59
C GLU A 3 -25.10 6.76 7.38
N SER A 4 -23.91 6.22 7.13
CA SER A 4 -23.64 4.80 6.93
C SER A 4 -24.03 3.95 8.14
N ARG A 5 -25.11 3.17 8.03
CA ARG A 5 -25.44 2.11 8.98
C ARG A 5 -24.79 0.81 8.55
N SER A 6 -23.87 0.30 9.37
CA SER A 6 -23.40 -1.08 9.29
C SER A 6 -24.56 -2.04 9.60
N TRP A 7 -24.45 -3.29 9.11
CA TRP A 7 -25.39 -4.36 9.45
C TRP A 7 -25.20 -4.74 10.93
N GLN A 8 -25.99 -4.11 11.79
CA GLN A 8 -26.14 -4.44 13.21
C GLN A 8 -27.13 -5.61 13.40
N SER A 9 -27.26 -6.10 14.63
CA SER A 9 -27.81 -7.43 14.92
C SER A 9 -29.30 -7.61 14.60
N LEU A 10 -29.83 -8.82 14.80
CA LEU A 10 -31.24 -9.17 14.58
C LEU A 10 -32.19 -8.29 15.40
N ALA A 11 -31.75 -7.83 16.58
CA ALA A 11 -32.44 -6.78 17.35
C ALA A 11 -32.58 -5.47 16.56
N ALA A 12 -31.52 -5.00 15.89
CA ALA A 12 -31.56 -3.82 15.04
C ALA A 12 -32.41 -4.04 13.77
N LEU A 13 -32.43 -5.25 13.19
CA LEU A 13 -33.35 -5.59 12.09
C LEU A 13 -34.81 -5.54 12.55
N LEU A 14 -35.11 -6.03 13.77
CA LEU A 14 -36.43 -5.96 14.39
C LEU A 14 -36.82 -4.50 14.70
N GLN A 15 -35.91 -3.67 15.23
CA GLN A 15 -36.16 -2.22 15.43
C GLN A 15 -36.46 -1.50 14.11
N GLN A 16 -35.68 -1.75 13.06
CA GLN A 16 -35.88 -1.13 11.73
C GLN A 16 -37.23 -1.51 11.07
N ASN A 17 -37.85 -2.61 11.49
CA ASN A 17 -39.16 -3.05 11.03
C ASN A 17 -40.27 -2.79 12.07
N HIS A 18 -39.99 -2.02 13.13
CA HIS A 18 -40.90 -1.71 14.24
C HIS A 18 -41.43 -2.95 15.01
N CYS A 19 -40.70 -4.07 14.95
CA CYS A 19 -41.00 -5.31 15.67
C CYS A 19 -40.42 -5.33 17.10
N LEU A 20 -39.40 -4.51 17.36
CA LEU A 20 -38.79 -4.29 18.67
C LEU A 20 -38.77 -2.78 18.94
N THR A 21 -39.27 -2.33 20.09
CA THR A 21 -39.20 -0.91 20.48
C THR A 21 -37.87 -0.59 21.15
N ASP A 22 -37.40 0.65 21.07
CA ASP A 22 -36.11 1.06 21.63
C ASP A 22 -36.04 0.80 23.14
N LYS A 23 -37.14 1.04 23.88
CA LYS A 23 -37.22 0.70 25.31
C LYS A 23 -37.04 -0.81 25.56
N GLN A 24 -37.69 -1.67 24.76
CA GLN A 24 -37.49 -3.12 24.89
C GLN A 24 -36.06 -3.53 24.51
N ALA A 25 -35.42 -2.85 23.56
CA ALA A 25 -34.02 -3.08 23.23
C ALA A 25 -33.07 -2.68 24.38
N ASP A 26 -33.31 -1.55 25.04
CA ASP A 26 -32.56 -1.10 26.22
C ASP A 26 -32.77 -2.02 27.44
N ASP A 27 -34.01 -2.47 27.67
CA ASP A 27 -34.35 -3.43 28.74
C ASP A 27 -33.69 -4.81 28.47
N LEU A 28 -33.60 -5.25 27.20
CA LEU A 28 -32.90 -6.49 26.80
C LEU A 28 -31.38 -6.36 26.81
N ALA A 29 -30.81 -5.20 26.48
CA ALA A 29 -29.37 -4.96 26.50
C ALA A 29 -28.78 -5.10 27.93
N GLN A 30 -29.56 -4.73 28.95
CA GLN A 30 -29.19 -4.88 30.35
C GLN A 30 -29.09 -6.34 30.83
N LEU A 31 -29.66 -7.30 30.10
CA LEU A 31 -29.63 -8.74 30.45
C LEU A 31 -28.31 -9.45 30.08
N ASN A 32 -27.27 -8.73 29.64
CA ASN A 32 -25.89 -9.23 29.51
C ASN A 32 -25.70 -10.46 28.58
N ALA A 33 -26.40 -10.50 27.44
CA ALA A 33 -26.30 -11.60 26.46
C ALA A 33 -26.22 -11.12 24.99
N PRO A 34 -25.21 -10.31 24.58
CA PRO A 34 -25.16 -9.74 23.23
C PRO A 34 -24.78 -10.73 22.11
N ASN A 35 -24.36 -11.97 22.43
CA ASN A 35 -23.84 -12.96 21.48
C ASN A 35 -24.50 -14.36 21.61
N SER A 36 -25.58 -14.49 22.39
CA SER A 36 -26.27 -15.76 22.64
C SER A 36 -27.79 -15.60 22.46
N PRO A 37 -28.51 -16.63 21.98
CA PRO A 37 -29.94 -16.55 21.70
C PRO A 37 -30.82 -16.45 22.96
N THR A 38 -30.25 -16.39 24.17
CA THR A 38 -31.00 -16.15 25.41
C THR A 38 -31.72 -14.81 25.43
N TRP A 39 -31.22 -13.77 24.76
CA TRP A 39 -31.99 -12.53 24.57
C TRP A 39 -33.21 -12.74 23.66
N LEU A 40 -33.09 -13.63 22.67
CA LEU A 40 -34.18 -14.03 21.78
C LEU A 40 -35.26 -14.78 22.56
N THR A 41 -34.86 -15.70 23.45
CA THR A 41 -35.75 -16.40 24.38
C THR A 41 -36.48 -15.42 25.30
N ALA A 42 -35.75 -14.45 25.87
CA ALA A 42 -36.35 -13.43 26.74
C ALA A 42 -37.36 -12.54 25.99
N TRP A 43 -37.02 -12.10 24.77
CA TRP A 43 -37.91 -11.30 23.94
C TRP A 43 -39.16 -12.07 23.48
N LEU A 44 -39.01 -13.33 23.04
CA LEU A 44 -40.12 -14.18 22.60
C LEU A 44 -41.09 -14.57 23.74
N ASN A 45 -40.65 -14.45 25.01
CA ASN A 45 -41.49 -14.67 26.18
C ASN A 45 -42.20 -13.39 26.69
N LEU A 46 -42.05 -12.23 26.01
CA LEU A 46 -42.81 -11.02 26.35
C LEU A 46 -44.29 -11.20 25.96
N PRO A 47 -45.25 -10.77 26.80
CA PRO A 47 -46.68 -11.05 26.61
C PRO A 47 -47.28 -10.43 25.35
N ASP A 48 -46.67 -9.35 24.83
CA ASP A 48 -47.13 -8.61 23.64
C ASP A 48 -46.30 -8.93 22.37
N ASN A 49 -45.51 -10.01 22.35
CA ASN A 49 -44.67 -10.33 21.19
C ASN A 49 -45.50 -10.90 20.01
N PRO A 50 -45.45 -10.29 18.81
CA PRO A 50 -46.18 -10.79 17.64
C PRO A 50 -45.57 -12.05 16.98
N PHE A 51 -44.44 -12.57 17.48
CA PHE A 51 -43.74 -13.72 16.91
C PHE A 51 -43.65 -14.93 17.86
N THR A 52 -43.90 -16.11 17.29
CA THR A 52 -43.39 -17.40 17.78
C THR A 52 -41.98 -17.65 17.22
N THR A 53 -41.25 -18.63 17.79
CA THR A 53 -39.95 -19.09 17.25
C THR A 53 -40.01 -19.48 15.76
N GLN A 54 -41.11 -20.11 15.33
CA GLN A 54 -41.27 -20.57 13.95
C GLN A 54 -41.65 -19.46 12.98
N THR A 55 -42.51 -18.51 13.39
CA THR A 55 -42.89 -17.35 12.57
C THR A 55 -41.74 -16.35 12.45
N LEU A 56 -40.92 -16.19 13.50
CA LEU A 56 -39.70 -15.38 13.44
C LEU A 56 -38.72 -15.93 12.41
N ALA A 57 -38.49 -17.25 12.39
CA ALA A 57 -37.59 -17.88 11.42
C ALA A 57 -38.08 -17.75 9.96
N HIS A 58 -39.40 -17.78 9.72
CA HIS A 58 -39.95 -17.47 8.39
C HIS A 58 -39.74 -16.00 8.01
N TRP A 59 -40.12 -15.07 8.90
CA TRP A 59 -39.96 -13.64 8.68
C TRP A 59 -38.49 -13.23 8.44
N PHE A 60 -37.55 -13.85 9.16
CA PHE A 60 -36.12 -13.60 9.00
C PHE A 60 -35.59 -14.17 7.67
N ALA A 61 -36.11 -15.31 7.20
CA ALA A 61 -35.82 -15.83 5.86
C ALA A 61 -36.33 -14.88 4.76
N ASP A 62 -37.58 -14.43 4.86
CA ASP A 62 -38.18 -13.47 3.92
C ASP A 62 -37.44 -12.12 3.88
N LYS A 63 -36.88 -11.68 5.02
CA LYS A 63 -36.14 -10.40 5.15
C LYS A 63 -34.67 -10.47 4.75
N THR A 64 -34.03 -11.63 4.83
CA THR A 64 -32.60 -11.82 4.49
C THR A 64 -32.37 -12.47 3.13
N GLY A 65 -33.37 -13.16 2.57
CA GLY A 65 -33.23 -13.99 1.37
C GLY A 65 -32.50 -15.32 1.62
N ILE A 66 -32.16 -15.65 2.87
CA ILE A 66 -31.55 -16.94 3.22
C ILE A 66 -32.69 -17.97 3.37
N PRO A 67 -32.67 -19.11 2.65
CA PRO A 67 -33.75 -20.10 2.72
C PRO A 67 -33.81 -20.77 4.10
N ARG A 68 -35.01 -21.18 4.54
CA ARG A 68 -35.18 -22.00 5.75
C ARG A 68 -34.54 -23.38 5.57
N ALA A 69 -34.08 -23.99 6.67
CA ALA A 69 -33.81 -25.42 6.70
C ALA A 69 -35.08 -26.23 6.40
N GLN A 70 -34.94 -27.32 5.65
CA GLN A 70 -36.03 -28.24 5.34
C GLN A 70 -36.13 -29.35 6.40
N ALA A 71 -37.33 -29.92 6.58
CA ALA A 71 -37.56 -30.97 7.58
C ALA A 71 -36.63 -32.20 7.42
N HIS A 72 -36.20 -32.53 6.20
CA HIS A 72 -35.26 -33.64 5.96
C HIS A 72 -33.83 -33.32 6.43
N GLU A 73 -33.44 -32.04 6.44
CA GLU A 73 -32.12 -31.55 6.88
C GLU A 73 -32.04 -31.47 8.42
N LEU A 74 -33.18 -31.20 9.07
CA LEU A 74 -33.30 -31.15 10.52
C LEU A 74 -33.41 -32.54 11.18
N ASN A 75 -34.08 -33.49 10.50
CA ASN A 75 -34.37 -34.82 11.04
C ASN A 75 -33.25 -35.86 10.81
N ASN A 76 -32.28 -35.59 9.92
CA ASN A 76 -31.11 -36.45 9.66
C ASN A 76 -29.80 -35.65 9.83
N PRO A 77 -29.46 -35.20 11.06
CA PRO A 77 -28.20 -34.48 11.29
C PRO A 77 -26.98 -35.37 11.00
N PRO A 78 -25.86 -34.81 10.51
CA PRO A 78 -24.68 -35.59 10.14
C PRO A 78 -24.03 -36.30 11.33
N GLN A 79 -23.40 -37.45 11.03
CA GLN A 79 -22.70 -38.30 11.99
C GLN A 79 -21.55 -37.53 12.67
N ALA A 80 -21.22 -37.89 13.91
CA ALA A 80 -20.24 -37.18 14.76
C ALA A 80 -18.79 -37.11 14.22
N ASN A 81 -18.48 -37.88 13.18
CA ASN A 81 -17.18 -37.86 12.49
C ASN A 81 -17.14 -36.96 11.25
N GLY A 82 -18.22 -36.20 10.97
CA GLY A 82 -18.27 -35.20 9.91
C GLY A 82 -17.26 -34.07 10.14
N GLN A 83 -16.60 -33.63 9.07
CA GLN A 83 -15.51 -32.65 9.17
C GLN A 83 -16.06 -31.22 9.36
N LEU A 84 -17.21 -30.91 8.74
CA LEU A 84 -17.94 -29.67 8.97
C LEU A 84 -18.54 -29.64 10.36
N LYS A 85 -19.15 -30.74 10.81
CA LYS A 85 -19.70 -30.88 12.15
C LYS A 85 -18.62 -30.69 13.22
N GLN A 86 -17.48 -31.37 13.11
CA GLN A 86 -16.37 -31.16 14.05
C GLN A 86 -15.78 -29.74 14.00
N ALA A 87 -15.89 -29.01 12.88
CA ALA A 87 -15.52 -27.59 12.85
C ALA A 87 -16.51 -26.73 13.64
N VAL A 88 -17.83 -26.94 13.50
CA VAL A 88 -18.85 -26.26 14.31
C VAL A 88 -18.67 -26.59 15.80
N ASP A 89 -18.59 -27.87 16.13
CA ASP A 89 -18.59 -28.39 17.51
C ASP A 89 -17.28 -28.06 18.28
N LYS A 90 -16.11 -28.03 17.64
CA LYS A 90 -14.80 -27.85 18.32
C LYS A 90 -14.33 -26.40 18.44
N LEU A 91 -14.87 -25.48 17.64
CA LEU A 91 -14.33 -24.11 17.53
C LEU A 91 -15.08 -23.09 18.39
N ASN A 92 -15.89 -23.55 19.36
CA ASN A 92 -16.82 -22.73 20.13
C ASN A 92 -17.62 -21.80 19.20
N ALA A 93 -18.25 -22.37 18.17
CA ALA A 93 -19.16 -21.62 17.31
C ALA A 93 -20.23 -20.94 18.19
N PRO A 94 -20.53 -19.65 17.98
CA PRO A 94 -21.46 -18.93 18.84
C PRO A 94 -22.86 -19.57 18.81
N GLU A 95 -23.51 -19.55 19.96
CA GLU A 95 -24.78 -20.22 20.20
C GLU A 95 -25.83 -19.88 19.12
N GLY A 96 -26.57 -20.89 18.66
CA GLY A 96 -27.55 -20.76 17.58
C GLY A 96 -27.08 -21.21 16.19
N ILE A 97 -26.00 -21.98 16.08
CA ILE A 97 -25.48 -22.50 14.80
C ILE A 97 -25.31 -24.03 14.85
N ILE A 98 -25.67 -24.74 13.77
CA ILE A 98 -25.61 -26.21 13.65
C ILE A 98 -25.13 -26.68 12.28
N CYS A 99 -24.52 -27.86 12.20
CA CYS A 99 -24.26 -28.55 10.93
C CYS A 99 -25.51 -29.35 10.50
N LEU A 100 -26.08 -29.02 9.34
CA LEU A 100 -27.27 -29.69 8.77
C LEU A 100 -26.91 -30.79 7.76
N SER A 101 -25.79 -30.63 7.05
CA SER A 101 -25.34 -31.58 6.01
C SER A 101 -23.87 -31.35 5.72
N GLU A 102 -23.11 -32.44 5.52
CA GLU A 102 -21.70 -32.40 5.07
C GLU A 102 -21.60 -32.27 3.54
N GLN A 103 -22.48 -32.94 2.77
CA GLN A 103 -22.45 -32.96 1.30
C GLN A 103 -23.87 -32.94 0.69
N PRO A 104 -24.30 -31.83 0.03
CA PRO A 104 -23.63 -30.53 0.01
C PRO A 104 -23.53 -29.93 1.42
N ALA A 105 -22.50 -29.13 1.67
CA ALA A 105 -22.28 -28.53 2.98
C ALA A 105 -23.39 -27.50 3.29
N ARG A 106 -24.09 -27.67 4.43
CA ARG A 106 -25.17 -26.77 4.88
C ARG A 106 -25.07 -26.49 6.37
N LEU A 107 -25.18 -25.21 6.74
CA LEU A 107 -25.22 -24.76 8.14
C LEU A 107 -26.56 -24.13 8.48
N GLY A 108 -27.16 -24.59 9.57
CA GLY A 108 -28.31 -23.95 10.19
C GLY A 108 -27.88 -22.79 11.07
N ILE A 109 -28.59 -21.66 11.02
CA ILE A 109 -28.31 -20.47 11.82
C ILE A 109 -29.59 -19.79 12.34
N VAL A 110 -29.63 -19.49 13.64
CA VAL A 110 -30.72 -18.75 14.30
C VAL A 110 -30.59 -17.25 14.04
N ASP A 111 -29.38 -16.71 14.11
CA ASP A 111 -29.10 -15.28 13.90
C ASP A 111 -27.94 -15.05 12.91
N ALA A 112 -28.30 -14.71 11.66
CA ALA A 112 -27.38 -14.39 10.58
C ALA A 112 -27.01 -12.89 10.49
N SER A 113 -27.27 -12.10 11.53
CA SER A 113 -27.05 -10.64 11.54
C SER A 113 -25.65 -10.19 11.97
N ASN A 114 -24.82 -11.09 12.52
CA ASN A 114 -23.49 -10.76 13.03
C ASN A 114 -22.43 -11.04 11.95
N PRO A 115 -22.01 -10.04 11.14
CA PRO A 115 -21.11 -10.27 10.01
C PRO A 115 -19.72 -10.74 10.45
N VAL A 116 -19.25 -10.35 11.64
CA VAL A 116 -17.95 -10.75 12.18
C VAL A 116 -17.95 -12.25 12.51
N THR A 117 -19.03 -12.73 13.15
CA THR A 117 -19.27 -14.17 13.36
C THR A 117 -19.34 -14.93 12.05
N LEU A 118 -20.11 -14.45 11.07
CA LEU A 118 -20.23 -15.10 9.76
C LEU A 118 -18.90 -15.15 8.99
N GLN A 119 -18.10 -14.09 9.05
CA GLN A 119 -16.76 -14.04 8.43
C GLN A 119 -15.79 -14.99 9.15
N ARG A 120 -15.79 -15.03 10.48
CA ARG A 120 -14.98 -15.99 11.26
C ARG A 120 -15.35 -17.42 10.92
N LEU A 121 -16.64 -17.76 10.84
CA LEU A 121 -17.08 -19.11 10.49
C LEU A 121 -16.74 -19.46 9.03
N LYS A 122 -16.84 -18.53 8.07
CA LYS A 122 -16.35 -18.73 6.70
C LYS A 122 -14.82 -18.90 6.60
N PHE A 123 -14.06 -18.29 7.50
CA PHE A 123 -12.60 -18.44 7.57
C PHE A 123 -12.20 -19.81 8.17
N LEU A 124 -12.91 -20.24 9.21
CA LEU A 124 -12.70 -21.53 9.88
C LEU A 124 -13.19 -22.72 9.05
N ILE A 125 -14.34 -22.56 8.40
CA ILE A 125 -14.96 -23.57 7.54
C ILE A 125 -14.43 -23.36 6.12
N ASN A 126 -13.24 -23.93 5.89
CA ASN A 126 -12.44 -23.85 4.67
C ASN A 126 -13.03 -24.65 3.48
N GLN A 127 -14.35 -24.56 3.25
CA GLN A 127 -15.07 -25.15 2.12
C GLN A 127 -16.33 -24.33 1.79
N PRO A 128 -16.85 -24.34 0.55
CA PRO A 128 -18.11 -23.68 0.23
C PRO A 128 -19.30 -24.39 0.91
N PHE A 129 -20.23 -23.63 1.49
CA PHE A 129 -21.44 -24.14 2.14
C PHE A 129 -22.63 -23.19 1.98
N GLU A 130 -23.85 -23.73 2.06
CA GLU A 130 -25.10 -22.96 2.06
C GLU A 130 -25.51 -22.58 3.50
N TRP A 131 -26.01 -21.36 3.70
CA TRP A 131 -26.71 -20.98 4.93
C TRP A 131 -28.18 -21.41 4.87
N ARG A 132 -28.71 -21.84 6.01
CA ARG A 132 -30.14 -22.13 6.22
C ARG A 132 -30.63 -21.49 7.51
N ILE A 133 -31.74 -20.77 7.48
CA ILE A 133 -32.33 -20.23 8.71
C ILE A 133 -33.08 -21.33 9.47
N ILE A 134 -32.87 -21.36 10.78
CA ILE A 134 -33.55 -22.24 11.74
C ILE A 134 -34.19 -21.42 12.85
N SER A 135 -35.23 -21.96 13.47
CA SER A 135 -35.81 -21.42 14.70
C SER A 135 -35.02 -21.87 15.93
N LEU A 136 -35.12 -21.07 17.00
CA LEU A 136 -34.57 -21.40 18.32
C LEU A 136 -35.00 -22.79 18.85
N THR A 137 -36.25 -23.18 18.55
CA THR A 137 -36.80 -24.51 18.87
C THR A 137 -36.11 -25.64 18.11
N GLU A 138 -35.72 -25.42 16.85
CA GLU A 138 -34.99 -26.41 16.05
C GLU A 138 -33.51 -26.49 16.47
N TYR A 139 -32.92 -25.38 16.94
CA TYR A 139 -31.58 -25.34 17.54
C TYR A 139 -31.48 -26.20 18.81
N HIS A 140 -32.32 -25.91 19.82
CA HIS A 140 -32.31 -26.65 21.09
C HIS A 140 -32.72 -28.13 20.93
N ALA A 141 -33.51 -28.49 19.92
CA ALA A 141 -33.85 -29.88 19.62
C ALA A 141 -32.60 -30.73 19.23
N GLN A 142 -31.55 -30.10 18.70
CA GLN A 142 -30.27 -30.77 18.42
C GLN A 142 -29.24 -30.58 19.56
N HIS A 143 -29.44 -29.62 20.47
CA HIS A 143 -28.55 -29.30 21.60
C HIS A 143 -29.29 -29.35 22.96
N PRO A 144 -29.73 -30.53 23.42
CA PRO A 144 -30.53 -30.66 24.65
C PRO A 144 -29.72 -30.44 25.94
N SER A 145 -28.38 -30.57 25.90
CA SER A 145 -27.48 -30.47 27.06
C SER A 145 -27.44 -29.10 27.73
N ASP A 146 -27.63 -28.04 26.95
CA ASP A 146 -27.34 -26.67 27.39
C ASP A 146 -28.51 -26.06 28.20
N SER A 147 -29.62 -26.81 28.31
CA SER A 147 -30.86 -26.42 28.95
C SER A 147 -30.80 -26.28 30.49
N THR A 148 -29.70 -26.70 31.14
CA THR A 148 -29.64 -26.82 32.62
C THR A 148 -28.42 -26.21 33.31
N ASN A 149 -27.45 -25.62 32.60
CA ASN A 149 -26.26 -25.02 33.21
C ASN A 149 -25.97 -23.60 32.70
N ILE A 150 -26.71 -22.61 33.21
CA ILE A 150 -26.38 -21.18 33.06
C ILE A 150 -25.17 -20.85 33.95
N SER A 151 -24.00 -21.32 33.56
CA SER A 151 -22.73 -21.01 34.23
C SER A 151 -22.11 -19.75 33.61
N ASN A 152 -22.06 -18.67 34.38
CA ASN A 152 -21.59 -17.35 33.92
C ASN A 152 -20.08 -17.33 33.62
N GLN A 153 -19.66 -17.88 32.49
CA GLN A 153 -18.31 -17.65 31.96
C GLN A 153 -18.23 -16.23 31.39
N ARG A 154 -17.64 -15.34 32.18
CA ARG A 154 -17.53 -13.92 31.88
C ARG A 154 -16.67 -13.69 30.64
N PHE A 155 -17.26 -13.14 29.58
CA PHE A 155 -16.52 -12.43 28.55
C PHE A 155 -15.96 -11.13 29.14
N ASN A 156 -14.79 -11.23 29.79
CA ASN A 156 -14.07 -10.06 30.29
C ASN A 156 -12.55 -10.25 30.18
N SER A 157 -12.07 -10.25 28.94
CA SER A 157 -10.68 -9.98 28.59
C SER A 157 -10.66 -8.95 27.46
N PRO A 158 -10.06 -7.76 27.64
CA PRO A 158 -9.89 -6.78 26.58
C PRO A 158 -8.77 -7.25 25.64
N LEU A 159 -9.07 -8.28 24.84
CA LEU A 159 -8.14 -8.82 23.85
C LEU A 159 -7.84 -7.75 22.80
N GLN A 160 -6.65 -7.17 22.90
CA GLN A 160 -5.91 -6.66 21.76
C GLN A 160 -5.89 -7.76 20.67
N PRO A 161 -5.89 -7.40 19.37
CA PRO A 161 -5.95 -8.39 18.30
C PRO A 161 -4.65 -9.19 18.21
N GLU A 162 -4.56 -10.30 18.95
CA GLU A 162 -3.46 -11.27 18.91
C GLU A 162 -3.44 -12.09 17.62
N ALA A 163 -3.14 -11.40 16.51
CA ALA A 163 -2.81 -12.01 15.22
C ALA A 163 -1.60 -12.98 15.31
N ASN A 164 -0.79 -12.84 16.36
CA ASN A 164 0.40 -13.66 16.62
C ASN A 164 0.09 -15.15 16.82
N SER A 165 -1.13 -15.52 17.23
CA SER A 165 -1.54 -16.92 17.42
C SER A 165 -1.54 -17.76 16.13
N LEU A 166 -1.53 -17.11 14.94
CA LEU A 166 -1.34 -17.74 13.63
C LEU A 166 0.02 -17.43 12.99
N ILE A 167 0.92 -16.77 13.74
CA ILE A 167 2.32 -16.49 13.36
C ILE A 167 3.26 -17.09 14.43
N SER A 168 2.91 -18.27 14.95
CA SER A 168 3.90 -19.16 15.54
C SER A 168 4.92 -19.55 14.45
N PRO A 169 6.24 -19.59 14.73
CA PRO A 169 7.16 -20.28 13.84
C PRO A 169 6.71 -21.74 13.74
N LEU A 170 6.54 -22.23 12.51
CA LEU A 170 6.06 -23.60 12.26
C LEU A 170 7.04 -24.62 12.87
N SER A 171 6.67 -25.19 14.01
CA SER A 171 7.41 -26.32 14.58
C SER A 171 7.24 -27.54 13.68
N GLU A 172 8.28 -28.38 13.64
CA GLU A 172 8.34 -29.55 12.73
C GLU A 172 7.20 -30.56 12.97
N SER A 173 6.51 -30.46 14.11
CA SER A 173 5.33 -31.25 14.47
C SER A 173 4.13 -31.12 13.51
N ASP A 174 3.92 -29.94 12.88
CA ASP A 174 2.72 -29.69 12.07
C ASP A 174 2.72 -30.45 10.73
N ALA A 175 3.86 -31.03 10.34
CA ALA A 175 4.07 -31.71 9.05
C ALA A 175 3.14 -32.91 8.79
N ASN A 176 2.52 -33.49 9.83
CA ASN A 176 1.64 -34.67 9.73
C ASN A 176 0.13 -34.34 9.70
N SER A 177 -0.27 -33.06 9.67
CA SER A 177 -1.69 -32.70 9.48
C SER A 177 -2.00 -32.47 7.99
N GLY A 178 -2.83 -33.34 7.40
CA GLY A 178 -3.12 -33.38 5.96
C GLY A 178 -4.03 -32.27 5.43
N ASN A 179 -3.66 -31.00 5.63
CA ASN A 179 -4.42 -29.83 5.20
C ASN A 179 -3.76 -29.14 3.99
N ASN A 180 -4.33 -29.33 2.79
CA ASN A 180 -3.77 -28.87 1.50
C ASN A 180 -3.56 -27.36 1.36
N ASN A 181 -4.05 -26.52 2.29
CA ASN A 181 -3.76 -25.08 2.28
C ASN A 181 -2.35 -24.74 2.81
N ALA A 182 -1.73 -25.58 3.65
CA ALA A 182 -0.43 -25.27 4.25
C ALA A 182 0.70 -25.04 3.22
N PRO A 183 0.83 -25.82 2.12
CA PRO A 183 1.83 -25.56 1.09
C PRO A 183 1.65 -24.21 0.38
N MET A 184 0.42 -23.81 0.04
CA MET A 184 0.18 -22.55 -0.69
C MET A 184 0.44 -21.32 0.18
N VAL A 185 0.14 -21.40 1.49
CA VAL A 185 0.48 -20.34 2.46
C VAL A 185 2.00 -20.18 2.59
N ARG A 186 2.73 -21.30 2.73
CA ARG A 186 4.19 -21.31 2.80
C ARG A 186 4.82 -20.74 1.53
N TYR A 187 4.45 -21.26 0.36
CA TYR A 187 4.96 -20.79 -0.93
C TYR A 187 4.81 -19.27 -1.12
N ILE A 188 3.64 -18.69 -0.81
CA ILE A 188 3.44 -17.23 -0.97
C ILE A 188 4.27 -16.43 0.05
N HIS A 189 4.38 -16.89 1.30
CA HIS A 189 5.21 -16.23 2.32
C HIS A 189 6.71 -16.33 2.01
N GLU A 190 7.18 -17.51 1.60
CA GLU A 190 8.56 -17.77 1.20
C GLU A 190 8.95 -16.96 -0.03
N LEU A 191 8.08 -16.91 -1.06
CA LEU A 191 8.23 -16.09 -2.26
C LEU A 191 8.30 -14.60 -1.90
N MET A 192 7.34 -14.06 -1.13
CA MET A 192 7.36 -12.66 -0.70
C MET A 192 8.64 -12.33 0.08
N SER A 193 9.03 -13.19 1.02
CA SER A 193 10.25 -13.04 1.82
C SER A 193 11.52 -13.16 0.97
N GLN A 194 11.54 -14.00 -0.06
CA GLN A 194 12.64 -14.07 -1.01
C GLN A 194 12.74 -12.78 -1.81
N MET A 195 11.62 -12.25 -2.32
CA MET A 195 11.61 -11.02 -3.12
C MET A 195 12.03 -9.80 -2.29
N ILE A 196 11.66 -9.75 -1.02
CA ILE A 196 12.17 -8.76 -0.05
C ILE A 196 13.69 -8.87 0.11
N ARG A 197 14.24 -10.09 0.35
CA ARG A 197 15.69 -10.32 0.41
C ARG A 197 16.42 -9.91 -0.87
N GLN A 198 15.78 -10.06 -2.03
CA GLN A 198 16.29 -9.63 -3.33
C GLN A 198 16.06 -8.12 -3.61
N ARG A 199 15.47 -7.37 -2.66
CA ARG A 199 15.15 -5.93 -2.75
C ARG A 199 14.20 -5.60 -3.91
N ALA A 200 13.22 -6.47 -4.14
CA ALA A 200 12.10 -6.17 -5.04
C ALA A 200 11.24 -5.01 -4.49
N SER A 201 10.64 -4.26 -5.40
CA SER A 201 9.76 -3.12 -5.10
C SER A 201 8.29 -3.45 -5.36
N ASP A 202 8.01 -4.13 -6.48
CA ASP A 202 6.71 -4.72 -6.79
C ASP A 202 6.88 -6.24 -7.02
N LEU A 203 5.89 -7.04 -6.63
CA LEU A 203 5.70 -8.43 -7.02
C LEU A 203 4.36 -8.55 -7.77
N HIS A 204 4.42 -8.99 -9.02
CA HIS A 204 3.30 -9.06 -9.95
C HIS A 204 2.90 -10.51 -10.20
N PHE A 205 1.61 -10.79 -10.04
CA PHE A 205 0.95 -12.06 -10.32
C PHE A 205 0.06 -11.86 -11.56
N GLU A 206 0.39 -12.51 -12.68
CA GLU A 206 -0.19 -12.21 -13.99
C GLU A 206 -0.81 -13.48 -14.64
N PRO A 207 -2.15 -13.58 -14.73
CA PRO A 207 -2.83 -14.65 -15.46
C PRO A 207 -2.93 -14.37 -16.96
N PHE A 208 -2.61 -15.36 -17.78
CA PHE A 208 -2.82 -15.36 -19.23
C PHE A 208 -3.63 -16.59 -19.67
N ALA A 209 -3.94 -16.68 -20.96
CA ALA A 209 -4.78 -17.75 -21.52
C ALA A 209 -4.20 -19.16 -21.33
N THR A 210 -2.87 -19.30 -21.39
CA THR A 210 -2.15 -20.58 -21.45
C THR A 210 -1.10 -20.77 -20.35
N HIS A 211 -0.82 -19.72 -19.57
CA HIS A 211 0.19 -19.73 -18.51
C HIS A 211 -0.17 -18.72 -17.42
N TYR A 212 0.36 -18.95 -16.22
CA TYR A 212 0.31 -18.02 -15.10
C TYR A 212 1.74 -17.67 -14.73
N ARG A 213 2.03 -16.38 -14.52
CA ARG A 213 3.40 -15.90 -14.34
C ARG A 213 3.54 -15.01 -13.11
N ILE A 214 4.67 -15.15 -12.43
CA ILE A 214 5.10 -14.29 -11.35
C ILE A 214 6.35 -13.51 -11.79
N ARG A 215 6.31 -12.18 -11.64
CA ARG A 215 7.43 -11.27 -11.95
C ARG A 215 7.70 -10.31 -10.81
N ALA A 216 8.96 -10.06 -10.49
CA ALA A 216 9.35 -9.05 -9.50
C ALA A 216 10.07 -7.86 -10.13
N ARG A 217 9.86 -6.67 -9.58
CA ARG A 217 10.59 -5.46 -9.95
C ARG A 217 11.81 -5.26 -9.05
N ILE A 218 12.96 -5.78 -9.46
CA ILE A 218 14.23 -5.66 -8.74
C ILE A 218 15.03 -4.51 -9.35
N ASP A 219 15.47 -3.57 -8.51
CA ASP A 219 16.18 -2.34 -8.92
C ASP A 219 15.57 -1.62 -10.14
N GLY A 220 14.23 -1.63 -10.24
CA GLY A 220 13.44 -0.98 -11.30
C GLY A 220 13.07 -1.87 -12.49
N VAL A 221 13.84 -2.93 -12.75
CA VAL A 221 13.65 -3.84 -13.90
C VAL A 221 12.74 -5.01 -13.53
N LEU A 222 11.92 -5.48 -14.48
CA LEU A 222 11.04 -6.64 -14.30
C LEU A 222 11.77 -7.93 -14.64
N HIS A 223 11.92 -8.80 -13.64
CA HIS A 223 12.46 -10.14 -13.76
C HIS A 223 11.33 -11.17 -13.68
N GLU A 224 11.40 -12.22 -14.50
CA GLU A 224 10.54 -13.40 -14.38
C GLU A 224 11.09 -14.31 -13.28
N ILE A 225 10.25 -14.68 -12.33
CA ILE A 225 10.67 -15.34 -11.07
C ILE A 225 10.17 -16.78 -11.01
N ASP A 226 8.91 -16.99 -11.39
CA ASP A 226 8.28 -18.30 -11.42
C ASP A 226 7.12 -18.31 -12.44
N GLN A 227 6.77 -19.51 -12.93
CA GLN A 227 5.66 -19.76 -13.84
C GLN A 227 4.79 -20.94 -13.32
N PRO A 228 4.00 -20.72 -12.25
CA PRO A 228 3.14 -21.78 -11.69
C PRO A 228 2.08 -22.29 -12.67
N ASP A 229 1.53 -23.47 -12.37
CA ASP A 229 0.39 -24.03 -13.10
C ASP A 229 -0.80 -23.04 -13.11
N VAL A 230 -1.44 -22.89 -14.27
CA VAL A 230 -2.64 -22.08 -14.49
C VAL A 230 -3.77 -22.46 -13.52
N ALA A 231 -3.86 -23.73 -13.11
CA ALA A 231 -4.82 -24.22 -12.14
C ALA A 231 -4.69 -23.53 -10.75
N LEU A 232 -3.50 -23.05 -10.39
CA LEU A 232 -3.24 -22.39 -9.10
C LEU A 232 -3.64 -20.92 -9.08
N LYS A 233 -3.93 -20.29 -10.23
CA LYS A 233 -4.20 -18.84 -10.35
C LYS A 233 -5.27 -18.35 -9.37
N GLU A 234 -6.35 -19.12 -9.19
CA GLU A 234 -7.45 -18.75 -8.29
C GLU A 234 -7.11 -18.99 -6.83
N GLN A 235 -6.34 -20.02 -6.51
CA GLN A 235 -5.89 -20.29 -5.14
C GLN A 235 -4.93 -19.19 -4.66
N ILE A 236 -4.01 -18.76 -5.53
CA ILE A 236 -3.08 -17.65 -5.26
C ILE A 236 -3.85 -16.32 -5.13
N ALA A 237 -4.81 -16.05 -6.03
CA ALA A 237 -5.63 -14.84 -5.94
C ALA A 237 -6.47 -14.77 -4.66
N VAL A 238 -7.13 -15.88 -4.29
CA VAL A 238 -7.89 -16.02 -3.03
C VAL A 238 -6.97 -15.80 -1.82
N ARG A 239 -5.78 -16.43 -1.80
CA ARG A 239 -4.87 -16.30 -0.64
C ARG A 239 -4.31 -14.88 -0.49
N LEU A 240 -3.94 -14.22 -1.59
CA LEU A 240 -3.48 -12.82 -1.56
C LEU A 240 -4.61 -11.88 -1.11
N LYS A 241 -5.85 -12.09 -1.56
CA LYS A 241 -7.02 -11.34 -1.08
C LYS A 241 -7.28 -11.54 0.41
N VAL A 242 -7.23 -12.78 0.91
CA VAL A 242 -7.35 -13.10 2.35
C VAL A 242 -6.28 -12.37 3.17
N MET A 243 -5.02 -12.39 2.73
CA MET A 243 -3.93 -11.69 3.42
C MET A 243 -4.14 -10.17 3.42
N ALA A 244 -4.71 -9.61 2.36
CA ALA A 244 -4.93 -8.17 2.17
C ALA A 244 -6.30 -7.66 2.67
N GLN A 245 -7.11 -8.52 3.31
CA GLN A 245 -8.47 -8.24 3.80
C GLN A 245 -9.47 -7.81 2.71
N LEU A 246 -9.32 -8.36 1.49
CA LEU A 246 -10.14 -8.05 0.31
C LEU A 246 -11.33 -9.01 0.13
N ASP A 247 -12.34 -8.60 -0.63
CA ASP A 247 -13.49 -9.45 -0.96
C ASP A 247 -13.11 -10.52 -1.99
N ILE A 248 -13.23 -11.78 -1.56
CA ILE A 248 -12.93 -12.99 -2.31
C ILE A 248 -14.02 -13.30 -3.36
N ALA A 249 -15.28 -12.92 -3.07
CA ALA A 249 -16.42 -13.16 -3.94
C ALA A 249 -16.51 -12.14 -5.07
N GLU A 250 -16.16 -10.88 -4.82
CA GLU A 250 -16.06 -9.88 -5.89
C GLU A 250 -14.78 -10.10 -6.72
N LYS A 251 -14.96 -10.32 -8.03
CA LYS A 251 -13.89 -10.55 -9.02
C LYS A 251 -14.02 -9.65 -10.26
N ARG A 252 -14.92 -8.66 -10.23
CA ARG A 252 -15.33 -7.82 -11.38
C ARG A 252 -14.96 -6.35 -11.20
N LEU A 253 -14.59 -5.94 -9.99
CA LEU A 253 -14.17 -4.59 -9.64
C LEU A 253 -12.70 -4.61 -9.15
N PRO A 254 -11.93 -3.53 -9.39
CA PRO A 254 -10.63 -3.36 -8.74
C PRO A 254 -10.77 -3.31 -7.22
N GLN A 255 -9.77 -3.79 -6.50
CA GLN A 255 -9.72 -3.78 -5.04
C GLN A 255 -8.31 -3.49 -4.52
N ASP A 256 -8.19 -2.59 -3.55
CA ASP A 256 -6.92 -2.19 -2.94
C ASP A 256 -6.93 -2.42 -1.43
N GLY A 257 -5.85 -3.00 -0.90
CA GLY A 257 -5.73 -3.44 0.49
C GLY A 257 -4.28 -3.41 1.00
N ARG A 258 -4.05 -3.89 2.22
CA ARG A 258 -2.72 -3.92 2.85
C ARG A 258 -2.44 -5.27 3.51
N ILE A 259 -1.21 -5.76 3.37
CA ILE A 259 -0.68 -6.92 4.11
C ILE A 259 0.42 -6.40 5.03
N LYS A 260 0.35 -6.70 6.33
CA LYS A 260 1.52 -6.57 7.21
C LYS A 260 2.25 -7.91 7.24
N LEU A 261 3.38 -8.00 6.55
CA LEU A 261 4.14 -9.24 6.41
C LEU A 261 5.20 -9.33 7.52
N GLN A 262 5.11 -10.34 8.39
CA GLN A 262 6.20 -10.64 9.31
C GLN A 262 7.37 -11.27 8.53
N PHE A 263 8.55 -10.65 8.60
CA PHE A 263 9.75 -11.03 7.85
C PHE A 263 10.85 -11.60 8.73
N SER A 264 11.01 -11.04 9.95
CA SER A 264 11.83 -11.61 11.03
C SER A 264 11.06 -11.55 12.36
N HIS A 265 11.68 -11.90 13.49
CA HIS A 265 11.02 -11.82 14.80
C HIS A 265 10.57 -10.39 15.11
N ASP A 266 11.45 -9.41 14.88
CA ASP A 266 11.22 -8.00 15.23
C ASP A 266 10.88 -7.12 14.01
N GLU A 267 10.95 -7.68 12.79
CA GLU A 267 10.74 -6.95 11.53
C GLU A 267 9.42 -7.34 10.85
N SER A 268 8.57 -6.33 10.64
CA SER A 268 7.35 -6.41 9.84
C SER A 268 7.37 -5.40 8.70
N ILE A 269 7.14 -5.86 7.47
CA ILE A 269 7.09 -5.03 6.26
C ILE A 269 5.63 -4.83 5.85
N ASP A 270 5.20 -3.58 5.76
CA ASP A 270 3.89 -3.25 5.22
C ASP A 270 3.92 -3.36 3.69
N CYS A 271 2.88 -3.97 3.12
CA CYS A 271 2.72 -4.12 1.69
C CYS A 271 1.38 -3.54 1.27
N ARG A 272 1.33 -2.83 0.14
CA ARG A 272 0.06 -2.47 -0.53
C ARG A 272 -0.26 -3.52 -1.58
N VAL A 273 -1.52 -3.94 -1.65
CA VAL A 273 -1.98 -4.94 -2.61
C VAL A 273 -3.07 -4.34 -3.47
N SER A 274 -2.90 -4.41 -4.78
CA SER A 274 -3.90 -4.01 -5.76
C SER A 274 -4.31 -5.23 -6.59
N SER A 275 -5.62 -5.50 -6.66
CA SER A 275 -6.23 -6.59 -7.41
C SER A 275 -7.05 -6.00 -8.56
N MET A 276 -6.76 -6.44 -9.78
CA MET A 276 -7.34 -5.90 -11.02
C MET A 276 -7.92 -7.05 -11.86
N PRO A 277 -9.24 -7.07 -12.12
CA PRO A 277 -9.85 -8.03 -13.04
C PRO A 277 -9.25 -7.94 -14.45
N THR A 278 -8.96 -9.08 -15.07
CA THR A 278 -8.48 -9.18 -16.47
C THR A 278 -9.17 -10.34 -17.20
N LEU A 279 -8.98 -10.44 -18.52
CA LEU A 279 -9.60 -11.45 -19.39
C LEU A 279 -9.41 -12.91 -18.94
N PHE A 280 -8.33 -13.22 -18.20
CA PHE A 280 -7.96 -14.61 -17.85
C PHE A 280 -7.95 -14.89 -16.35
N GLY A 281 -8.33 -13.91 -15.53
CA GLY A 281 -8.30 -13.95 -14.07
C GLY A 281 -7.91 -12.60 -13.47
N GLU A 282 -7.69 -12.55 -12.17
CA GLU A 282 -7.30 -11.32 -11.49
C GLU A 282 -5.77 -11.14 -11.53
N LYS A 283 -5.30 -10.03 -12.08
CA LYS A 283 -3.91 -9.60 -11.92
C LYS A 283 -3.77 -8.99 -10.52
N ILE A 284 -2.80 -9.47 -9.74
CA ILE A 284 -2.52 -8.91 -8.42
C ILE A 284 -1.11 -8.32 -8.42
N VAL A 285 -0.95 -7.16 -7.80
CA VAL A 285 0.34 -6.52 -7.56
C VAL A 285 0.49 -6.27 -6.08
N VAL A 286 1.57 -6.79 -5.50
CA VAL A 286 1.98 -6.53 -4.12
C VAL A 286 3.18 -5.59 -4.17
N ARG A 287 3.02 -4.37 -3.70
CA ARG A 287 4.13 -3.43 -3.49
C ARG A 287 4.64 -3.57 -2.07
N PHE A 288 5.95 -3.80 -1.92
CA PHE A 288 6.61 -3.76 -0.62
C PHE A 288 6.87 -2.29 -0.26
N LEU A 289 6.41 -1.86 0.91
CA LEU A 289 6.82 -0.59 1.52
C LEU A 289 7.96 -0.90 2.48
N ASN A 290 9.19 -0.51 2.11
CA ASN A 290 10.35 -0.76 2.96
C ASN A 290 10.31 0.18 4.18
N ASN A 291 9.66 -0.26 5.26
CA ASN A 291 9.65 0.38 6.58
C ASN A 291 10.99 0.27 7.33
N GLN A 292 12.06 -0.20 6.68
CA GLN A 292 13.40 -0.29 7.26
C GLN A 292 14.29 0.83 6.74
N ASP A 293 14.98 1.49 7.68
CA ASP A 293 16.22 2.29 7.57
C ASP A 293 16.69 2.54 6.13
N THR A 294 15.88 3.30 5.39
CA THR A 294 16.37 3.98 4.21
C THR A 294 17.31 5.05 4.75
N ASP A 295 18.59 4.97 4.41
CA ASP A 295 19.59 5.94 4.84
C ASP A 295 19.29 7.29 4.17
N LEU A 296 18.43 8.07 4.82
CA LEU A 296 17.90 9.37 4.38
C LEU A 296 18.95 10.47 4.55
N ASN A 297 20.11 10.23 3.96
CA ASN A 297 21.31 11.05 4.01
C ASN A 297 21.67 11.48 2.59
N ILE A 298 21.75 12.80 2.37
CA ILE A 298 21.99 13.38 1.05
C ILE A 298 23.30 12.87 0.42
N SER A 299 24.29 12.52 1.26
CA SER A 299 25.59 12.00 0.81
C SER A 299 25.51 10.67 0.05
N HIS A 300 24.51 9.82 0.35
CA HIS A 300 24.37 8.49 -0.25
C HIS A 300 23.44 8.45 -1.48
N LEU A 301 22.71 9.53 -1.75
CA LEU A 301 21.80 9.62 -2.91
C LEU A 301 22.54 9.65 -4.26
N GLY A 302 23.80 10.12 -4.27
CA GLY A 302 24.62 10.21 -5.48
C GLY A 302 24.65 11.58 -6.16
N TYR A 303 24.49 12.69 -5.43
CA TYR A 303 24.85 14.02 -5.95
C TYR A 303 26.36 14.11 -6.19
N GLU A 304 26.78 14.80 -7.25
CA GLU A 304 28.19 15.19 -7.40
C GLU A 304 28.54 16.30 -6.38
N PRO A 305 29.82 16.50 -5.99
CA PRO A 305 30.18 17.39 -4.87
C PRO A 305 29.66 18.82 -5.01
N GLU A 306 29.76 19.42 -6.19
CA GLU A 306 29.26 20.77 -6.49
C GLU A 306 27.72 20.84 -6.46
N GLN A 307 27.06 19.79 -6.98
CA GLN A 307 25.60 19.67 -6.96
C GLN A 307 25.06 19.54 -5.53
N ARG A 308 25.78 18.78 -4.69
CA ARG A 308 25.48 18.65 -3.27
C ARG A 308 25.65 19.98 -2.54
N ALA A 309 26.76 20.67 -2.75
CA ALA A 309 27.02 21.97 -2.14
C ALA A 309 25.97 23.03 -2.53
N ALA A 310 25.54 23.04 -3.80
CA ALA A 310 24.44 23.88 -4.26
C ALA A 310 23.10 23.56 -3.58
N LEU A 311 22.77 22.27 -3.40
CA LEU A 311 21.59 21.84 -2.66
C LEU A 311 21.69 22.24 -1.18
N GLU A 312 22.79 21.91 -0.49
CA GLU A 312 23.00 22.26 0.92
C GLU A 312 22.96 23.78 1.16
N THR A 313 23.45 24.57 0.21
CA THR A 313 23.31 26.04 0.23
C THR A 313 21.85 26.47 0.17
N ALA A 314 21.03 25.86 -0.70
CA ALA A 314 19.59 26.15 -0.77
C ALA A 314 18.82 25.68 0.47
N LEU A 315 19.17 24.52 1.05
CA LEU A 315 18.58 24.02 2.30
C LEU A 315 18.86 24.93 3.50
N ALA A 316 19.95 25.71 3.46
CA ALA A 316 20.31 26.68 4.51
C ALA A 316 19.62 28.06 4.35
N HIS A 317 18.79 28.27 3.33
CA HIS A 317 17.99 29.49 3.21
C HIS A 317 16.75 29.44 4.10
N PRO A 318 16.37 30.55 4.76
CA PRO A 318 15.17 30.58 5.61
C PRO A 318 13.87 30.46 4.80
N HIS A 319 13.88 30.80 3.50
CA HIS A 319 12.70 30.73 2.65
C HIS A 319 13.06 30.49 1.18
N GLY A 320 12.05 30.07 0.41
CA GLY A 320 12.16 29.78 -1.03
C GLY A 320 11.56 28.43 -1.41
N LEU A 321 11.29 28.23 -2.69
CA LEU A 321 10.70 27.01 -3.24
C LEU A 321 11.78 26.13 -3.89
N ILE A 322 12.02 24.96 -3.29
CA ILE A 322 12.91 23.91 -3.81
C ILE A 322 12.04 22.84 -4.50
N LEU A 323 12.35 22.57 -5.78
CA LEU A 323 11.57 21.65 -6.61
C LEU A 323 12.38 20.41 -6.99
N MET A 324 11.86 19.23 -6.70
CA MET A 324 12.41 17.97 -7.22
C MET A 324 11.57 17.47 -8.41
N THR A 325 12.20 17.19 -9.55
CA THR A 325 11.49 16.85 -10.79
C THR A 325 12.05 15.62 -11.48
N GLY A 326 11.18 14.91 -12.20
CA GLY A 326 11.49 13.66 -12.87
C GLY A 326 10.26 12.76 -13.03
N PRO A 327 10.36 11.66 -13.79
CA PRO A 327 9.27 10.72 -14.01
C PRO A 327 8.89 9.96 -12.73
N THR A 328 7.80 9.19 -12.80
CA THR A 328 7.41 8.27 -11.73
C THR A 328 8.52 7.25 -11.45
N GLY A 329 8.84 7.00 -10.18
CA GLY A 329 9.92 6.10 -9.78
C GLY A 329 11.33 6.69 -9.88
N SER A 330 11.52 7.97 -10.22
CA SER A 330 12.85 8.60 -10.32
C SER A 330 13.52 8.92 -8.98
N GLY A 331 12.95 8.54 -7.84
CA GLY A 331 13.55 8.75 -6.51
C GLY A 331 13.11 10.02 -5.76
N LYS A 332 12.26 10.87 -6.35
CA LYS A 332 11.91 12.22 -5.83
C LYS A 332 11.58 12.24 -4.33
N THR A 333 10.65 11.37 -3.89
CA THR A 333 10.19 11.30 -2.50
C THR A 333 11.32 10.95 -1.52
N VAL A 334 12.22 10.02 -1.89
CA VAL A 334 13.37 9.65 -1.05
C VAL A 334 14.36 10.81 -0.95
N SER A 335 14.58 11.54 -2.04
CA SER A 335 15.45 12.73 -2.05
C SER A 335 14.84 13.90 -1.28
N LEU A 336 13.51 14.09 -1.32
CA LEU A 336 12.78 15.04 -0.48
C LEU A 336 12.92 14.68 1.00
N TYR A 337 12.58 13.44 1.36
CA TYR A 337 12.67 12.97 2.74
C TYR A 337 14.09 13.08 3.31
N ALA A 338 15.14 12.86 2.51
CA ALA A 338 16.52 13.08 2.95
C ALA A 338 16.85 14.56 3.22
N CYS A 339 16.25 15.49 2.47
CA CYS A 339 16.37 16.93 2.74
C CYS A 339 15.62 17.33 4.01
N LEU A 340 14.38 16.84 4.17
CA LEU A 340 13.60 17.08 5.39
C LEU A 340 14.27 16.47 6.63
N ASN A 341 14.81 15.26 6.52
CA ASN A 341 15.52 14.57 7.61
C ASN A 341 16.79 15.32 8.05
N GLN A 342 17.50 15.98 7.13
CA GLN A 342 18.62 16.86 7.48
C GLN A 342 18.19 18.13 8.22
N LEU A 343 17.00 18.66 7.90
CA LEU A 343 16.43 19.88 8.50
C LEU A 343 15.56 19.61 9.74
N ASN A 344 15.29 18.34 10.06
CA ASN A 344 14.51 17.87 11.20
C ASN A 344 15.26 18.14 12.52
N GLN A 345 14.98 19.28 13.14
CA GLN A 345 15.62 19.76 14.37
C GLN A 345 14.53 20.18 15.36
N GLU A 346 14.79 20.06 16.67
CA GLU A 346 13.79 20.34 17.74
C GLU A 346 13.20 21.76 17.72
N HIS A 347 13.82 22.69 17.01
CA HIS A 347 13.45 24.11 16.90
C HIS A 347 12.90 24.50 15.52
N VAL A 348 12.55 23.53 14.66
CA VAL A 348 12.07 23.74 13.28
C VAL A 348 10.76 22.99 13.07
N ASN A 349 9.67 23.70 12.82
CA ASN A 349 8.35 23.12 12.58
C ASN A 349 8.20 22.72 11.10
N ILE A 350 8.21 21.40 10.85
CA ILE A 350 8.07 20.81 9.51
C ILE A 350 6.67 20.19 9.37
N SER A 351 5.93 20.58 8.33
CA SER A 351 4.63 20.00 7.97
C SER A 351 4.61 19.53 6.51
N SER A 352 4.09 18.32 6.24
CA SER A 352 3.95 17.78 4.88
C SER A 352 2.52 17.37 4.52
N VAL A 353 2.16 17.52 3.24
CA VAL A 353 0.90 17.03 2.65
C VAL A 353 1.22 16.13 1.46
N GLU A 354 0.74 14.89 1.49
CA GLU A 354 1.24 13.79 0.65
C GLU A 354 0.12 12.87 0.15
N ASP A 355 0.26 12.30 -1.06
CA ASP A 355 -0.77 11.47 -1.71
C ASP A 355 -0.24 10.08 -2.11
N PRO A 356 -0.23 9.11 -1.18
CA PRO A 356 -0.31 9.25 0.27
C PRO A 356 1.10 9.42 0.89
N VAL A 357 1.20 9.43 2.22
CA VAL A 357 2.50 9.28 2.91
C VAL A 357 3.10 7.90 2.61
N GLU A 358 4.36 7.87 2.16
CA GLU A 358 5.08 6.64 1.81
C GLU A 358 5.99 6.09 2.92
N ILE A 359 6.61 6.95 3.74
CA ILE A 359 7.47 6.57 4.88
C ILE A 359 7.17 7.53 6.03
N PHE A 360 7.08 7.01 7.25
CA PHE A 360 6.90 7.81 8.46
C PHE A 360 8.22 8.47 8.90
N LEU A 361 8.22 9.79 9.03
CA LEU A 361 9.36 10.59 9.48
C LEU A 361 9.10 11.14 10.89
N SER A 362 9.74 10.53 11.90
CA SER A 362 9.63 10.96 13.29
C SER A 362 10.10 12.41 13.45
N GLY A 363 9.27 13.26 14.07
CA GLY A 363 9.50 14.70 14.21
C GLY A 363 8.78 15.59 13.18
N ILE A 364 8.20 15.00 12.12
CA ILE A 364 7.54 15.75 11.03
C ILE A 364 6.03 15.53 11.05
N ASN A 365 5.26 16.61 10.90
CA ASN A 365 3.80 16.57 10.88
C ASN A 365 3.28 16.20 9.47
N GLN A 366 3.15 14.89 9.19
CA GLN A 366 2.75 14.38 7.88
C GLN A 366 1.22 14.15 7.76
N VAL A 367 0.59 14.74 6.75
CA VAL A 367 -0.84 14.60 6.43
C VAL A 367 -1.02 13.87 5.09
N SER A 368 -1.77 12.77 5.09
CA SER A 368 -2.20 12.12 3.84
C SER A 368 -3.46 12.78 3.27
N ILE A 369 -3.48 12.96 1.95
CA ILE A 369 -4.67 13.37 1.18
C ILE A 369 -5.84 12.40 1.40
N ASN A 370 -7.05 12.95 1.47
CA ASN A 370 -8.30 12.20 1.55
C ASN A 370 -9.44 12.99 0.89
N GLU A 371 -9.54 12.87 -0.44
CA GLU A 371 -10.57 13.52 -1.27
C GLU A 371 -11.99 13.26 -0.77
N LYS A 372 -12.28 12.05 -0.27
CA LYS A 372 -13.60 11.65 0.26
C LYS A 372 -13.99 12.41 1.54
N ALA A 373 -13.02 13.00 2.24
CA ALA A 373 -13.23 13.85 3.41
C ALA A 373 -13.03 15.36 3.10
N GLY A 374 -12.79 15.73 1.82
CA GLY A 374 -12.46 17.11 1.45
C GLY A 374 -11.05 17.56 1.86
N ILE A 375 -10.13 16.61 2.08
CA ILE A 375 -8.74 16.88 2.46
C ILE A 375 -7.88 16.83 1.20
N ASP A 376 -7.84 17.94 0.46
CA ASP A 376 -7.02 18.15 -0.73
C ASP A 376 -5.75 18.98 -0.46
N PHE A 377 -4.83 19.02 -1.43
CA PHE A 377 -3.53 19.72 -1.32
C PHE A 377 -3.68 21.20 -0.96
N ALA A 378 -4.57 21.92 -1.66
CA ALA A 378 -4.77 23.36 -1.47
C ALA A 378 -5.40 23.68 -0.10
N THR A 379 -6.31 22.82 0.38
CA THR A 379 -6.99 22.94 1.67
C THR A 379 -6.04 22.69 2.83
N VAL A 380 -5.22 21.63 2.77
CA VAL A 380 -4.23 21.32 3.80
C VAL A 380 -3.10 22.35 3.82
N LEU A 381 -2.58 22.78 2.65
CA LEU A 381 -1.53 23.79 2.58
C LEU A 381 -2.00 25.15 3.13
N ARG A 382 -3.26 25.53 2.86
CA ARG A 382 -3.90 26.69 3.53
C ARG A 382 -4.05 26.49 5.04
N ALA A 383 -4.19 25.26 5.54
CA ALA A 383 -4.27 24.99 6.97
C ALA A 383 -2.90 25.13 7.64
N PHE A 384 -1.84 24.58 7.04
CA PHE A 384 -0.47 24.71 7.55
C PHE A 384 -0.01 26.17 7.67
N LEU A 385 -0.40 27.05 6.76
CA LEU A 385 -0.16 28.51 6.88
C LEU A 385 -0.85 29.20 8.09
N ARG A 386 -1.51 28.44 8.97
CA ARG A 386 -2.01 28.86 10.29
C ARG A 386 -1.54 27.93 11.42
N GLN A 387 -0.45 27.19 11.23
CA GLN A 387 0.15 26.25 12.20
C GLN A 387 1.61 26.61 12.54
N ASP A 388 2.01 27.85 12.26
CA ASP A 388 3.35 28.41 12.52
C ASP A 388 4.53 27.54 11.99
N PRO A 389 4.52 27.11 10.72
CA PRO A 389 5.57 26.24 10.17
C PRO A 389 6.77 27.05 9.65
N ASP A 390 7.98 26.53 9.86
CA ASP A 390 9.18 27.01 9.16
C ASP A 390 9.29 26.37 7.77
N ILE A 391 8.94 25.08 7.69
CA ILE A 391 9.13 24.24 6.50
C ILE A 391 7.82 23.58 6.08
N LEU A 392 7.50 23.70 4.80
CA LEU A 392 6.34 23.08 4.16
C LEU A 392 6.79 22.09 3.09
N MET A 393 6.23 20.88 3.06
CA MET A 393 6.40 19.96 1.93
C MET A 393 5.05 19.61 1.28
N VAL A 394 4.96 19.80 -0.02
CA VAL A 394 3.77 19.50 -0.84
C VAL A 394 4.16 18.39 -1.81
N GLY A 395 3.61 17.18 -1.64
CA GLY A 395 4.04 15.98 -2.36
C GLY A 395 4.19 16.16 -3.87
N GLU A 396 3.27 16.89 -4.50
CA GLU A 396 3.39 17.36 -5.88
C GLU A 396 2.52 18.59 -6.16
N ILE A 397 2.92 19.41 -7.13
CA ILE A 397 2.09 20.49 -7.69
C ILE A 397 1.42 19.97 -8.96
N ARG A 398 0.13 19.63 -8.87
CA ARG A 398 -0.70 19.16 -9.99
C ARG A 398 -1.36 20.30 -10.78
N ASP A 399 -1.66 21.40 -10.10
CA ASP A 399 -2.57 22.45 -10.56
C ASP A 399 -2.10 23.86 -10.15
N LEU A 400 -2.75 24.88 -10.73
CA LEU A 400 -2.45 26.29 -10.48
C LEU A 400 -2.74 26.71 -9.03
N GLU A 401 -3.78 26.19 -8.38
CA GLU A 401 -4.18 26.63 -7.05
C GLU A 401 -3.14 26.22 -5.99
N THR A 402 -2.73 24.96 -6.03
CA THR A 402 -1.64 24.40 -5.23
C THR A 402 -0.32 25.12 -5.51
N ALA A 403 -0.01 25.40 -6.78
CA ALA A 403 1.19 26.17 -7.16
C ALA A 403 1.18 27.58 -6.56
N ASP A 404 0.08 28.32 -6.73
CA ASP A 404 -0.01 29.73 -6.34
C ASP A 404 0.02 29.91 -4.82
N ILE A 405 -0.44 28.91 -4.04
CA ILE A 405 -0.28 28.88 -2.57
C ILE A 405 1.18 28.55 -2.20
N ALA A 406 1.79 27.53 -2.82
CA ALA A 406 3.16 27.12 -2.52
C ALA A 406 4.20 28.22 -2.83
N LEU A 407 4.05 28.92 -3.97
CA LEU A 407 4.92 30.05 -4.31
C LEU A 407 4.72 31.24 -3.37
N LYS A 408 3.47 31.54 -2.94
CA LYS A 408 3.22 32.61 -1.96
C LYS A 408 3.83 32.28 -0.60
N ALA A 409 3.71 31.04 -0.13
CA ALA A 409 4.36 30.60 1.11
C ALA A 409 5.89 30.83 1.06
N ALA A 410 6.53 30.46 -0.05
CA ALA A 410 7.95 30.68 -0.30
C ALA A 410 8.36 32.17 -0.37
N GLN A 411 7.47 33.04 -0.86
CA GLN A 411 7.64 34.49 -0.85
C GLN A 411 7.43 35.10 0.56
N THR A 412 6.54 34.53 1.38
CA THR A 412 6.20 35.01 2.73
C THR A 412 7.00 34.31 3.84
N GLY A 413 8.25 33.94 3.59
CA GLY A 413 9.19 33.53 4.64
C GLY A 413 9.24 32.05 5.01
N HIS A 414 8.62 31.15 4.24
CA HIS A 414 8.70 29.69 4.49
C HIS A 414 9.70 29.02 3.53
N LEU A 415 10.39 27.97 3.98
CA LEU A 415 11.10 27.06 3.08
C LEU A 415 10.10 26.00 2.56
N VAL A 416 9.88 25.96 1.25
CA VAL A 416 8.85 25.13 0.62
C VAL A 416 9.50 24.09 -0.28
N PHE A 417 9.13 22.82 -0.08
CA PHE A 417 9.53 21.70 -0.92
C PHE A 417 8.35 21.20 -1.73
N SER A 418 8.56 20.88 -3.02
CA SER A 418 7.56 20.12 -3.78
C SER A 418 8.15 19.29 -4.91
N THR A 419 7.31 18.47 -5.55
CA THR A 419 7.70 17.75 -6.77
C THR A 419 6.91 18.14 -8.02
N LEU A 420 7.56 17.95 -9.16
CA LEU A 420 7.00 18.08 -10.49
C LEU A 420 7.36 16.86 -11.37
N HIS A 421 6.70 16.76 -12.52
CA HIS A 421 6.92 15.72 -13.52
C HIS A 421 7.43 16.35 -14.84
N THR A 422 8.68 16.79 -14.85
CA THR A 422 9.39 17.26 -16.06
C THR A 422 10.65 16.42 -16.34
N ASN A 423 11.10 16.45 -17.60
CA ASN A 423 12.25 15.64 -18.03
C ASN A 423 13.59 16.23 -17.57
N ASP A 424 13.72 17.56 -17.58
CA ASP A 424 14.90 18.31 -17.14
C ASP A 424 14.49 19.44 -16.16
N ALA A 425 15.48 20.10 -15.55
CA ALA A 425 15.24 21.15 -14.54
C ALA A 425 14.73 22.48 -15.15
N PRO A 426 15.30 23.05 -16.22
CA PRO A 426 14.76 24.23 -16.88
C PRO A 426 13.29 24.10 -17.32
N LEU A 427 12.86 22.90 -17.75
CA LEU A 427 11.48 22.62 -18.14
C LEU A 427 10.48 22.73 -16.97
N ALA A 428 10.91 22.62 -15.71
CA ALA A 428 10.04 22.85 -14.55
C ALA A 428 9.58 24.32 -14.44
N LEU A 429 10.45 25.29 -14.76
CA LEU A 429 10.11 26.71 -14.83
C LEU A 429 9.05 26.98 -15.91
N ALA A 430 9.28 26.42 -17.11
CA ALA A 430 8.32 26.50 -18.21
C ALA A 430 7.00 25.78 -17.87
N ARG A 431 7.04 24.68 -17.11
CA ARG A 431 5.84 23.94 -16.68
C ARG A 431 5.00 24.73 -15.65
N LEU A 432 5.62 25.47 -14.74
CA LEU A 432 4.90 26.40 -13.86
C LEU A 432 4.22 27.52 -14.66
N SER A 433 4.93 28.11 -15.63
CA SER A 433 4.37 29.13 -16.53
C SER A 433 3.18 28.57 -17.34
N GLN A 434 3.27 27.32 -17.82
CA GLN A 434 2.18 26.61 -18.51
C GLN A 434 0.96 26.31 -17.62
N MET A 435 1.11 26.23 -16.30
CA MET A 435 -0.03 26.12 -15.38
C MET A 435 -0.75 27.47 -15.17
N GLY A 436 -0.18 28.58 -15.65
CA GLY A 436 -0.72 29.93 -15.46
C GLY A 436 -0.09 30.70 -14.29
N VAL A 437 0.94 30.14 -13.65
CA VAL A 437 1.69 30.84 -12.59
C VAL A 437 2.42 32.03 -13.20
N THR A 438 2.31 33.22 -12.60
CA THR A 438 2.92 34.42 -13.19
C THR A 438 4.46 34.32 -13.20
N PRO A 439 5.16 34.75 -14.27
CA PRO A 439 6.61 34.58 -14.34
C PRO A 439 7.37 35.34 -13.25
N TYR A 440 6.84 36.48 -12.78
CA TYR A 440 7.38 37.21 -11.63
C TYR A 440 7.33 36.39 -10.34
N ASN A 441 6.24 35.64 -10.08
CA ASN A 441 6.17 34.76 -8.91
C ASN A 441 7.20 33.64 -9.02
N ILE A 442 7.34 33.00 -10.19
CA ILE A 442 8.32 31.93 -10.40
C ILE A 442 9.75 32.44 -10.14
N ALA A 443 10.11 33.60 -10.70
CA ALA A 443 11.43 34.21 -10.54
C ALA A 443 11.76 34.62 -9.10
N SER A 444 10.76 35.03 -8.31
CA SER A 444 10.95 35.48 -6.92
C SER A 444 10.80 34.39 -5.87
N ALA A 445 10.09 33.29 -6.17
CA ALA A 445 9.85 32.20 -5.24
C ALA A 445 10.82 31.03 -5.38
N VAL A 446 11.16 30.61 -6.60
CA VAL A 446 11.95 29.38 -6.83
C VAL A 446 13.43 29.63 -6.56
N SER A 447 14.02 28.89 -5.63
CA SER A 447 15.44 29.00 -5.25
C SER A 447 16.31 27.97 -5.96
N LEU A 448 15.84 26.72 -6.07
CA LEU A 448 16.60 25.62 -6.67
C LEU A 448 15.69 24.53 -7.25
N ILE A 449 16.08 23.98 -8.40
CA ILE A 449 15.39 22.86 -9.04
C ILE A 449 16.36 21.69 -9.25
N THR A 450 16.03 20.53 -8.70
CA THR A 450 16.75 19.28 -8.94
C THR A 450 15.94 18.40 -9.88
N ALA A 451 16.41 18.19 -11.10
CA ALA A 451 15.93 17.10 -11.95
C ALA A 451 16.69 15.81 -11.64
N GLN A 452 15.98 14.68 -11.62
CA GLN A 452 16.50 13.40 -11.14
C GLN A 452 16.15 12.23 -12.08
N ARG A 453 17.05 11.24 -12.12
CA ARG A 453 16.79 9.85 -12.54
C ARG A 453 17.41 8.88 -11.53
N LEU A 454 16.94 7.63 -11.53
CA LEU A 454 17.67 6.51 -10.93
C LEU A 454 18.23 5.63 -12.03
N VAL A 455 19.49 5.22 -11.89
CA VAL A 455 20.13 4.21 -12.73
C VAL A 455 20.66 3.08 -11.86
N ARG A 456 20.78 1.86 -12.40
CA ARG A 456 21.26 0.70 -11.66
C ARG A 456 22.75 0.82 -11.39
N LYS A 457 23.14 0.59 -10.14
CA LYS A 457 24.54 0.62 -9.69
C LYS A 457 25.21 -0.71 -10.03
N LEU A 458 26.38 -0.68 -10.64
CA LEU A 458 27.16 -1.88 -10.96
C LEU A 458 27.52 -2.65 -9.68
N CYS A 459 27.41 -3.97 -9.72
CA CYS A 459 27.87 -4.84 -8.65
C CYS A 459 29.40 -4.84 -8.56
N SER A 460 29.95 -5.22 -7.40
CA SER A 460 31.38 -5.44 -7.18
C SER A 460 32.02 -6.44 -8.16
N CYS A 461 31.23 -7.35 -8.76
CA CYS A 461 31.68 -8.27 -9.79
C CYS A 461 31.89 -7.65 -11.18
N LYS A 462 31.76 -6.31 -11.32
CA LYS A 462 31.95 -5.60 -12.59
C LYS A 462 33.33 -5.85 -13.19
N ASN A 463 33.40 -6.06 -14.51
CA ASN A 463 34.66 -6.24 -15.24
C ASN A 463 35.01 -4.99 -16.07
N PRO A 464 36.29 -4.62 -16.20
CA PRO A 464 36.72 -3.59 -17.15
C PRO A 464 36.27 -3.90 -18.58
N VAL A 465 35.83 -2.87 -19.31
CA VAL A 465 35.49 -2.96 -20.74
C VAL A 465 35.99 -1.71 -21.46
N HIS A 466 36.72 -1.89 -22.56
CA HIS A 466 37.04 -0.77 -23.44
C HIS A 466 35.82 -0.44 -24.30
N ILE A 467 35.45 0.84 -24.37
CA ILE A 467 34.36 1.33 -25.22
C ILE A 467 35.00 2.19 -26.32
N ASP A 468 34.53 2.04 -27.56
CA ASP A 468 34.99 2.85 -28.70
C ASP A 468 34.90 4.35 -28.36
N PRO A 469 36.00 5.12 -28.46
CA PRO A 469 35.99 6.56 -28.29
C PRO A 469 34.94 7.28 -29.15
N ALA A 470 34.61 6.79 -30.34
CA ALA A 470 33.55 7.34 -31.18
C ALA A 470 32.15 7.18 -30.54
N LEU A 471 31.88 6.04 -29.91
CA LEU A 471 30.64 5.81 -29.16
C LEU A 471 30.59 6.70 -27.91
N LEU A 472 31.69 6.81 -27.16
CA LEU A 472 31.80 7.72 -26.01
C LEU A 472 31.57 9.19 -26.40
N MET A 473 32.19 9.67 -27.48
CA MET A 473 31.94 11.02 -27.99
C MET A 473 30.47 11.22 -28.41
N SER A 474 29.86 10.25 -29.08
CA SER A 474 28.44 10.32 -29.46
C SER A 474 27.47 10.34 -28.26
N ALA A 475 27.87 9.76 -27.13
CA ALA A 475 27.15 9.83 -25.86
C ALA A 475 27.35 11.14 -25.09
N GLY A 476 28.29 12.01 -25.52
CA GLY A 476 28.55 13.32 -24.94
C GLY A 476 29.86 13.46 -24.15
N PHE A 477 30.80 12.51 -24.25
CA PHE A 477 32.15 12.70 -23.70
C PHE A 477 32.96 13.71 -24.53
N ALA A 478 33.81 14.50 -23.86
CA ALA A 478 34.85 15.27 -24.53
C ALA A 478 35.88 14.36 -25.20
N ALA A 479 36.46 14.78 -26.33
CA ALA A 479 37.29 13.94 -27.19
C ALA A 479 38.57 13.40 -26.52
N ASP A 480 39.13 14.10 -25.54
CA ASP A 480 40.26 13.60 -24.74
C ASP A 480 39.81 12.58 -23.69
N THR A 481 38.76 12.88 -22.93
CA THR A 481 38.19 11.94 -21.94
C THR A 481 37.67 10.66 -22.60
N ALA A 482 37.18 10.73 -23.83
CA ALA A 482 36.75 9.57 -24.61
C ALA A 482 37.89 8.56 -24.92
N LYS A 483 39.17 8.94 -24.76
CA LYS A 483 40.33 8.06 -24.98
C LYS A 483 40.58 7.07 -23.84
N GLN A 484 39.91 7.21 -22.69
CA GLN A 484 40.06 6.35 -21.51
C GLN A 484 41.51 6.25 -20.99
N SER A 485 42.24 7.37 -21.00
CA SER A 485 43.66 7.47 -20.59
C SER A 485 43.90 7.31 -19.09
N ASP A 486 42.92 7.70 -18.30
CA ASP A 486 42.99 8.03 -16.87
C ASP A 486 41.82 7.44 -16.07
N TRP A 487 40.83 6.87 -16.77
CA TRP A 487 39.64 6.21 -16.21
C TRP A 487 39.25 5.00 -17.09
N GLN A 488 38.47 4.08 -16.53
CA GLN A 488 38.10 2.82 -17.18
C GLN A 488 36.59 2.59 -17.10
N ALA A 489 35.94 2.31 -18.24
CA ALA A 489 34.55 1.87 -18.26
C ALA A 489 34.41 0.41 -17.77
N TYR A 490 33.23 0.05 -17.27
CA TYR A 490 32.94 -1.27 -16.69
C TYR A 490 31.64 -1.88 -17.24
N ALA A 491 31.66 -3.20 -17.42
CA ALA A 491 30.52 -4.03 -17.84
C ALA A 491 29.92 -4.83 -16.67
N PRO A 492 28.62 -5.17 -16.72
CA PRO A 492 27.96 -6.04 -15.75
C PRO A 492 28.26 -7.51 -16.03
N THR A 493 28.85 -8.22 -15.06
CA THR A 493 29.26 -9.63 -15.22
C THR A 493 28.22 -10.63 -14.70
N GLY A 494 27.58 -10.31 -13.57
CA GLY A 494 26.71 -11.23 -12.84
C GLY A 494 27.47 -12.12 -11.84
N CYS A 495 26.94 -12.23 -10.62
CA CYS A 495 27.41 -13.13 -9.56
C CYS A 495 26.24 -13.44 -8.59
N PRO A 496 26.36 -14.41 -7.67
CA PRO A 496 25.29 -14.74 -6.73
C PRO A 496 24.80 -13.56 -5.87
N GLN A 497 25.69 -12.63 -5.49
CA GLN A 497 25.36 -11.44 -4.68
C GLN A 497 24.40 -10.47 -5.40
N CYS A 498 24.47 -10.39 -6.73
CA CYS A 498 23.54 -9.59 -7.56
C CYS A 498 22.49 -10.45 -8.26
N HIS A 499 22.28 -11.70 -7.81
CA HIS A 499 21.38 -12.68 -8.44
C HIS A 499 21.62 -12.80 -9.96
N HIS A 500 22.89 -12.80 -10.35
CA HIS A 500 23.40 -12.86 -11.73
C HIS A 500 22.99 -11.70 -12.65
N THR A 501 22.37 -10.63 -12.14
CA THR A 501 22.00 -9.44 -12.93
C THR A 501 23.18 -8.54 -13.29
N GLY A 502 24.26 -8.57 -12.51
CA GLY A 502 25.42 -7.68 -12.62
C GLY A 502 25.25 -6.32 -11.95
N PHE A 503 24.08 -6.04 -11.35
CA PHE A 503 23.77 -4.77 -10.67
C PHE A 503 23.37 -4.99 -9.22
N LEU A 504 23.68 -4.03 -8.34
CA LEU A 504 23.34 -4.11 -6.92
C LEU A 504 22.95 -2.72 -6.40
N GLY A 505 21.66 -2.44 -6.38
CA GLY A 505 21.12 -1.15 -5.97
C GLY A 505 20.96 -0.18 -7.14
N ARG A 506 20.58 1.05 -6.79
CA ARG A 506 20.41 2.18 -7.70
C ARG A 506 21.16 3.39 -7.15
N ILE A 507 21.51 4.32 -8.04
CA ILE A 507 22.10 5.61 -7.69
C ILE A 507 21.36 6.73 -8.41
N GLY A 508 21.22 7.89 -7.75
CA GLY A 508 20.65 9.08 -8.36
C GLY A 508 21.59 9.70 -9.40
N VAL A 509 21.02 10.12 -10.52
CA VAL A 509 21.63 11.02 -11.51
C VAL A 509 20.88 12.33 -11.45
N PHE A 510 21.58 13.43 -11.23
CA PHE A 510 20.98 14.72 -10.91
C PHE A 510 21.43 15.80 -11.88
N GLN A 511 20.52 16.72 -12.20
CA GLN A 511 20.81 18.07 -12.69
C GLN A 511 20.29 19.02 -11.63
N VAL A 512 21.20 19.71 -10.92
CA VAL A 512 20.86 20.67 -9.88
C VAL A 512 21.01 22.08 -10.46
N LEU A 513 19.91 22.83 -10.46
CA LEU A 513 19.82 24.17 -11.04
C LEU A 513 19.42 25.19 -9.96
N PRO A 514 20.39 25.88 -9.33
CA PRO A 514 20.12 27.09 -8.56
C PRO A 514 19.56 28.18 -9.48
N ILE A 515 18.64 29.01 -8.97
CA ILE A 515 18.03 30.09 -9.75
C ILE A 515 18.86 31.38 -9.59
N SER A 516 19.79 31.60 -10.51
CA SER A 516 20.63 32.81 -10.56
C SER A 516 19.83 34.08 -10.89
N SER A 517 20.37 35.26 -10.61
CA SER A 517 19.72 36.54 -10.99
C SER A 517 19.58 36.72 -12.52
N ALA A 518 20.47 36.11 -13.31
CA ALA A 518 20.33 36.05 -14.77
C ALA A 518 19.17 35.12 -15.17
N MET A 519 19.03 33.96 -14.52
CA MET A 519 17.91 33.05 -14.70
C MET A 519 16.58 33.71 -14.30
N GLN A 520 16.53 34.40 -13.15
CA GLN A 520 15.37 35.20 -12.72
C GLN A 520 14.95 36.22 -13.77
N THR A 521 15.92 36.89 -14.40
CA THR A 521 15.67 37.88 -15.47
C THR A 521 15.07 37.22 -16.72
N LEU A 522 15.54 36.03 -17.11
CA LEU A 522 14.96 35.26 -18.21
C LEU A 522 13.56 34.75 -17.90
N ILE A 523 13.35 34.21 -16.68
CA ILE A 523 12.03 33.78 -16.20
C ILE A 523 11.04 34.97 -16.23
N ALA A 524 11.40 36.11 -15.64
CA ALA A 524 10.53 37.29 -15.58
C ALA A 524 10.17 37.85 -16.98
N ASN A 525 11.08 37.75 -17.95
CA ASN A 525 10.83 38.08 -19.36
C ASN A 525 10.09 36.98 -20.15
N ASN A 526 9.63 35.92 -19.47
CA ASN A 526 8.91 34.78 -20.05
C ASN A 526 9.69 34.07 -21.18
N ALA A 527 11.01 33.94 -21.00
CA ALA A 527 11.91 33.30 -21.95
C ALA A 527 11.57 31.82 -22.18
N ASN A 528 11.92 31.29 -23.36
CA ASN A 528 11.51 29.93 -23.73
C ASN A 528 12.44 28.87 -23.11
N ALA A 529 11.97 27.61 -23.07
CA ALA A 529 12.71 26.52 -22.43
C ALA A 529 14.13 26.27 -23.00
N GLN A 530 14.41 26.66 -24.25
CA GLN A 530 15.75 26.60 -24.81
C GLN A 530 16.65 27.74 -24.31
N ASP A 531 16.11 28.95 -24.13
CA ASP A 531 16.87 30.08 -23.56
C ASP A 531 17.31 29.75 -22.12
N LEU A 532 16.40 29.17 -21.34
CA LEU A 532 16.66 28.71 -19.97
C LEU A 532 17.72 27.59 -19.92
N ARG A 533 17.70 26.64 -20.88
CA ARG A 533 18.77 25.63 -21.02
C ARG A 533 20.11 26.25 -21.44
N ASN A 534 20.10 27.20 -22.36
CA ASN A 534 21.30 27.89 -22.81
C ASN A 534 21.94 28.64 -21.63
N GLN A 535 21.15 29.33 -20.81
CA GLN A 535 21.65 30.02 -19.61
C GLN A 535 22.19 29.05 -18.57
N ALA A 536 21.49 27.95 -18.29
CA ALA A 536 22.01 26.91 -17.39
C ALA A 536 23.35 26.34 -17.89
N SER A 537 23.50 26.14 -19.21
CA SER A 537 24.77 25.71 -19.80
C SER A 537 25.87 26.77 -19.73
N ASN A 538 25.54 28.06 -19.82
CA ASN A 538 26.49 29.17 -19.63
C ASN A 538 26.96 29.26 -18.18
N GLU A 539 26.10 28.91 -17.22
CA GLU A 539 26.38 28.84 -15.78
C GLU A 539 27.08 27.52 -15.36
N GLY A 540 27.45 26.67 -16.32
CA GLY A 540 28.17 25.40 -16.07
C GLY A 540 27.30 24.26 -15.52
N ILE A 541 25.97 24.44 -15.47
CA ILE A 541 25.05 23.46 -14.87
C ILE A 541 25.00 22.18 -15.70
N LEU A 542 25.55 21.10 -15.14
CA LEU A 542 25.57 19.77 -15.76
C LEU A 542 24.15 19.29 -16.10
N THR A 543 23.96 18.87 -17.36
CA THR A 543 22.77 18.13 -17.76
C THR A 543 22.72 16.74 -17.12
N LEU A 544 21.53 16.12 -17.07
CA LEU A 544 21.36 14.74 -16.61
C LEU A 544 22.26 13.74 -17.36
N ARG A 545 22.54 13.96 -18.66
CA ARG A 545 23.50 13.15 -19.41
C ARG A 545 24.90 13.33 -18.85
N GLN A 546 25.41 14.57 -18.79
CA GLN A 546 26.79 14.85 -18.34
C GLN A 546 27.05 14.34 -16.92
N ALA A 547 26.14 14.60 -15.97
CA ALA A 547 26.24 14.06 -14.62
C ALA A 547 26.14 12.52 -14.57
N GLY A 548 25.47 11.90 -15.55
CA GLY A 548 25.51 10.46 -15.77
C GLY A 548 26.87 9.96 -16.28
N LEU A 549 27.51 10.66 -17.22
CA LEU A 549 28.81 10.26 -17.77
C LEU A 549 29.91 10.27 -16.70
N LEU A 550 29.88 11.17 -15.71
CA LEU A 550 30.77 11.16 -14.53
C LEU A 550 30.63 9.86 -13.71
N LYS A 551 29.44 9.25 -13.68
CA LYS A 551 29.17 7.97 -13.00
C LYS A 551 29.61 6.76 -13.82
N VAL A 552 29.74 6.90 -15.14
CA VAL A 552 30.44 5.94 -16.01
C VAL A 552 31.96 6.03 -15.81
N GLN A 553 32.50 7.25 -15.67
CA GLN A 553 33.94 7.48 -15.42
C GLN A 553 34.41 6.90 -14.09
N SER A 554 33.64 7.11 -13.01
CA SER A 554 33.85 6.47 -11.70
C SER A 554 33.43 4.99 -11.65
N GLY A 555 32.92 4.44 -12.76
CA GLY A 555 32.55 3.03 -12.89
C GLY A 555 31.42 2.60 -11.96
N LEU A 556 30.51 3.51 -11.61
CA LEU A 556 29.35 3.25 -10.76
C LEU A 556 28.15 2.68 -11.54
N CYS A 557 28.05 2.96 -12.83
CA CYS A 557 27.01 2.46 -13.74
C CYS A 557 27.58 2.20 -15.15
N THR A 558 26.80 1.57 -16.03
CA THR A 558 27.18 1.37 -17.44
C THR A 558 26.84 2.59 -18.31
N LEU A 559 27.40 2.65 -19.52
CA LEU A 559 26.98 3.65 -20.52
C LEU A 559 25.51 3.48 -20.90
N ASP A 560 25.03 2.24 -21.08
CA ASP A 560 23.66 1.93 -21.51
C ASP A 560 22.61 2.40 -20.48
N GLU A 561 22.89 2.21 -19.19
CA GLU A 561 22.04 2.70 -18.09
C GLU A 561 21.91 4.23 -18.10
N ILE A 562 23.00 4.95 -18.40
CA ILE A 562 22.91 6.39 -18.60
C ILE A 562 22.15 6.71 -19.89
N MET A 563 22.44 6.03 -21.00
CA MET A 563 21.87 6.33 -22.32
C MET A 563 20.33 6.21 -22.33
N ALA A 564 19.76 5.30 -21.54
CA ALA A 564 18.31 5.12 -21.42
C ALA A 564 17.54 6.23 -20.64
N ALA A 565 18.22 7.15 -19.93
CA ALA A 565 17.61 7.67 -18.68
C ALA A 565 16.72 8.96 -18.69
N THR A 566 16.93 10.17 -19.21
CA THR A 566 17.94 10.94 -19.97
C THR A 566 18.13 10.65 -21.46
N LEU A 567 17.27 9.83 -22.05
CA LEU A 567 16.79 10.11 -23.43
C LEU A 567 16.28 11.56 -23.55
#